data_AF-A0A955SZC0-F1
#
_entry.id   AF-A0A955SZC0-F1
#
_cell.length_a   1.000
_cell.length_b   1.000
_cell.length_c   1.000
_cell.angle_alpha   90.00
_cell.angle_beta   90.00
_cell.angle_gamma   90.00
#
_symmetry.space_group_name_H-M   'P 1'
#
loop_
_entity.id
_entity.type
_entity.pdbx_description
1 polymer ?
#
loop_
_entity_poly.entity_id
_entity_poly.type
_entity_poly.pdbx_seq_one_letter_code
_entity_poly.pdbx_strand_id
1 'polypeptide(L)'
;PLSTGGRRFSGDDPLDEIVIKTHGSYNTERVLTEVADILFQRHGDWDFFAYTEQERIQGIQNIVTMVQSILAALAAISLVVGGIVVMNMMLVSVTERTPEIGLRKALGARRRDIIFQFLFETLALCLLSGLVGLAGGLGMAYLVREIVPRFVTELKEWPWVVEFTTLSLALTCSTLVGLISGLYPAWRAAKLDATVALRYE
;
A
#
# COMPACT_ATOMS: atom_id res chain seq x y z
N PRO A 1 27.84 -28.74 -23.22
CA PRO A 1 27.82 -30.14 -23.70
C PRO A 1 27.38 -31.21 -22.66
N LEU A 2 26.80 -30.83 -21.51
CA LEU A 2 26.19 -31.78 -20.55
C LEU A 2 24.68 -31.97 -20.74
N SER A 3 23.97 -30.98 -21.29
CA SER A 3 22.52 -31.08 -21.58
C SER A 3 22.19 -31.84 -22.87
N THR A 4 23.16 -31.98 -23.78
CA THR A 4 22.96 -32.66 -25.07
C THR A 4 23.10 -34.19 -24.97
N GLY A 5 23.82 -34.69 -23.95
CA GLY A 5 24.03 -36.13 -23.72
C GLY A 5 22.86 -36.83 -23.02
N GLY A 6 22.14 -36.13 -22.14
CA GLY A 6 20.98 -36.67 -21.42
C GLY A 6 19.73 -36.89 -22.30
N ARG A 7 19.55 -36.04 -23.33
CA ARG A 7 18.42 -36.08 -24.28
C ARG A 7 18.35 -37.32 -25.17
N ARG A 8 19.41 -38.11 -25.27
CA ARG A 8 19.47 -39.30 -26.15
C ARG A 8 19.22 -40.62 -25.43
N PHE A 9 19.26 -40.63 -24.09
CA PHE A 9 19.15 -41.86 -23.29
C PHE A 9 17.86 -41.93 -22.46
N SER A 10 17.23 -40.79 -22.13
CA SER A 10 15.90 -40.75 -21.54
C SER A 10 14.93 -40.32 -22.63
N GLY A 11 14.18 -41.26 -23.21
CA GLY A 11 13.22 -41.00 -24.30
C GLY A 11 11.98 -40.19 -23.89
N ASP A 12 12.03 -39.53 -22.73
CA ASP A 12 10.95 -38.77 -22.15
C ASP A 12 11.40 -37.31 -22.03
N ASP A 13 11.13 -36.50 -23.06
CA ASP A 13 10.92 -35.06 -22.87
C ASP A 13 9.45 -34.94 -22.43
N PRO A 14 9.14 -34.82 -21.11
CA PRO A 14 7.77 -34.55 -20.71
C PRO A 14 7.36 -33.21 -21.33
N LEU A 15 6.21 -33.21 -22.00
CA LEU A 15 5.60 -31.99 -22.52
C LEU A 15 5.11 -31.16 -21.32
N ASP A 16 5.76 -30.04 -21.05
CA ASP A 16 5.39 -29.15 -19.94
C ASP A 16 4.13 -28.32 -20.23
N GLU A 17 3.87 -27.99 -21.50
CA GLU A 17 2.74 -27.14 -21.91
C GLU A 17 2.25 -27.47 -23.33
N ILE A 18 0.93 -27.52 -23.53
CA ILE A 18 0.29 -27.63 -24.84
C ILE A 18 -0.55 -26.38 -25.08
N VAL A 19 -0.12 -25.55 -26.04
CA VAL A 19 -0.83 -24.31 -26.38
C VAL A 19 -1.71 -24.54 -27.61
N ILE A 20 -3.02 -24.36 -27.46
CA ILE A 20 -4.00 -24.51 -28.54
C ILE A 20 -4.58 -23.14 -28.88
N LYS A 21 -4.49 -22.77 -30.17
CA LYS A 21 -5.08 -21.54 -30.69
C LYS A 21 -6.36 -21.87 -31.44
N THR A 22 -7.48 -21.29 -31.01
CA THR A 22 -8.78 -21.43 -31.66
C THR A 22 -9.00 -20.29 -32.66
N HIS A 23 -9.71 -20.58 -33.75
CA HIS A 23 -10.20 -19.54 -34.66
C HIS A 23 -11.34 -18.78 -33.97
N GLY A 24 -11.43 -17.45 -34.15
CA GLY A 24 -12.36 -16.57 -33.40
C GLY A 24 -13.86 -16.86 -33.59
N SER A 25 -14.21 -17.84 -34.41
CA SER A 25 -15.58 -18.34 -34.64
C SER A 25 -16.02 -19.38 -33.62
N TYR A 26 -15.10 -19.97 -32.85
CA TYR A 26 -15.36 -21.05 -31.91
C TYR A 26 -15.35 -20.57 -30.46
N ASN A 27 -16.23 -21.14 -29.63
CA ASN A 27 -16.22 -20.87 -28.20
C ASN A 27 -15.03 -21.61 -27.55
N THR A 28 -14.08 -20.86 -27.00
CA THR A 28 -12.86 -21.37 -26.37
C THR A 28 -13.13 -22.28 -25.17
N GLU A 29 -14.15 -22.00 -24.35
CA GLU A 29 -14.51 -22.85 -23.21
C GLU A 29 -14.96 -24.23 -23.68
N ARG A 30 -15.80 -24.26 -24.71
CA ARG A 30 -16.29 -25.52 -25.28
C ARG A 30 -15.17 -26.35 -25.90
N VAL A 31 -14.26 -25.70 -26.63
CA VAL A 31 -13.07 -26.37 -27.19
C VAL A 31 -12.19 -26.91 -26.07
N LEU A 32 -12.03 -26.17 -24.98
CA LEU A 32 -11.24 -26.60 -23.83
C LEU A 32 -11.82 -27.86 -23.18
N THR A 33 -13.14 -27.89 -22.97
CA THR A 33 -13.82 -29.10 -22.42
C THR A 33 -13.66 -30.28 -23.37
N GLU A 34 -13.90 -30.10 -24.68
CA GLU A 34 -13.77 -31.19 -25.66
C GLU A 34 -12.33 -31.73 -25.75
N VAL A 35 -11.33 -30.85 -25.66
CA VAL A 35 -9.91 -31.26 -25.63
C VAL A 35 -9.57 -31.98 -24.32
N ALA A 36 -10.05 -31.48 -23.18
CA ALA A 36 -9.84 -32.12 -21.88
C ALA A 36 -10.44 -33.54 -21.86
N ASP A 37 -11.63 -33.73 -22.43
CA ASP A 37 -12.27 -35.05 -22.53
C ASP A 37 -11.45 -36.01 -23.41
N ILE A 38 -10.92 -35.53 -24.53
CA ILE A 38 -10.06 -36.34 -25.43
C ILE A 38 -8.76 -36.74 -24.71
N LEU A 39 -8.13 -35.81 -23.98
CA LEU A 39 -6.90 -36.09 -23.23
C LEU A 39 -7.18 -37.07 -22.09
N PHE A 40 -8.27 -36.88 -21.34
CA PHE A 40 -8.68 -37.79 -20.29
C PHE A 40 -8.93 -39.21 -20.81
N GLN A 41 -9.61 -39.36 -21.96
CA GLN A 41 -9.81 -40.67 -22.58
C GLN A 41 -8.52 -41.34 -23.03
N ARG A 42 -7.50 -40.57 -23.42
CA ARG A 42 -6.20 -41.10 -23.86
C ARG A 42 -5.26 -41.45 -22.70
N HIS A 43 -5.25 -40.61 -21.67
CA HIS A 43 -4.35 -40.75 -20.52
C HIS A 43 -4.93 -41.68 -19.45
N GLY A 44 -6.26 -41.73 -19.32
CA GLY A 44 -6.97 -42.55 -18.34
C GLY A 44 -6.95 -41.99 -16.92
N ASP A 45 -6.34 -40.82 -16.69
CA ASP A 45 -6.30 -40.10 -15.42
C ASP A 45 -6.23 -38.57 -15.67
N TRP A 46 -6.46 -37.78 -14.61
CA TRP A 46 -6.31 -36.32 -14.63
C TRP A 46 -4.87 -35.91 -14.28
N ASP A 47 -3.95 -36.12 -15.22
CA ASP A 47 -2.53 -35.74 -15.09
C ASP A 47 -2.20 -34.36 -15.70
N PHE A 48 -3.21 -33.60 -16.14
CA PHE A 48 -3.06 -32.30 -16.80
C PHE A 48 -3.96 -31.22 -16.18
N PHE A 49 -3.56 -29.96 -16.35
CA PHE A 49 -4.39 -28.79 -16.08
C PHE A 49 -4.77 -28.12 -17.40
N ALA A 50 -6.06 -28.00 -17.66
CA ALA A 50 -6.59 -27.24 -18.80
C ALA A 50 -7.22 -25.95 -18.26
N TYR A 51 -6.74 -24.81 -18.74
CA TYR A 51 -7.29 -23.49 -18.43
C TYR A 51 -7.31 -22.63 -19.68
N THR A 52 -8.28 -21.74 -19.77
CA THR A 52 -8.25 -20.70 -20.81
C THR A 52 -7.21 -19.64 -20.45
N GLU A 53 -6.75 -18.88 -21.44
CA GLU A 53 -5.88 -17.72 -21.17
C GLU A 53 -6.56 -16.70 -20.26
N GLN A 54 -7.88 -16.56 -20.37
CA GLN A 54 -8.67 -15.67 -19.52
C GLN A 54 -8.69 -16.14 -18.07
N GLU A 55 -8.89 -17.43 -17.81
CA GLU A 55 -8.83 -18.00 -16.46
C GLU A 55 -7.45 -17.85 -15.84
N ARG A 56 -6.38 -18.05 -16.63
CA ARG A 56 -5.00 -17.85 -16.17
C ARG A 56 -4.73 -16.41 -15.76
N ILE A 57 -5.12 -15.45 -16.60
CA ILE A 57 -4.96 -14.01 -16.31
C ILE A 57 -5.79 -13.65 -15.07
N GLN A 58 -7.04 -14.13 -14.97
CA GLN A 58 -7.90 -13.85 -13.83
C GLN A 58 -7.32 -14.43 -12.52
N GLY A 59 -6.74 -15.64 -12.56
CA GLY A 59 -6.05 -16.24 -11.42
C GLY A 59 -4.90 -15.37 -10.91
N ILE A 60 -4.06 -14.87 -11.83
CA ILE A 60 -2.96 -13.96 -11.50
C ILE A 60 -3.50 -12.65 -10.91
N GLN A 61 -4.54 -12.06 -11.53
CA GLN A 61 -5.15 -10.82 -11.03
C GLN A 61 -5.75 -10.98 -9.63
N ASN A 62 -6.36 -12.14 -9.34
CA ASN A 62 -6.92 -12.42 -8.02
C ASN A 62 -5.82 -12.47 -6.96
N ILE A 63 -4.69 -13.13 -7.25
CA ILE A 63 -3.53 -13.18 -6.35
C ILE A 63 -2.97 -11.77 -6.13
N VAL A 64 -2.77 -11.00 -7.19
CA VAL A 64 -2.28 -9.61 -7.09
C VAL A 64 -3.22 -8.75 -6.25
N THR A 65 -4.53 -8.84 -6.48
CA THR A 65 -5.55 -8.09 -5.72
C THR A 65 -5.58 -8.51 -4.26
N MET A 66 -5.43 -9.81 -3.98
CA MET A 66 -5.34 -10.32 -2.61
C MET A 66 -4.12 -9.74 -1.89
N VAL A 67 -2.93 -9.77 -2.51
CA VAL A 67 -1.72 -9.17 -1.93
C VAL A 67 -1.90 -7.66 -1.72
N GLN A 68 -2.45 -6.95 -2.71
CA GLN A 68 -2.74 -5.52 -2.59
C GLN A 68 -3.68 -5.20 -1.43
N SER A 69 -4.73 -5.99 -1.22
CA SER A 69 -5.68 -5.76 -0.13
C SER A 69 -5.05 -5.98 1.26
N ILE A 70 -4.17 -6.98 1.40
CA ILE A 70 -3.40 -7.20 2.63
C ILE A 70 -2.48 -6.01 2.90
N LEU A 71 -1.75 -5.53 1.90
CA LEU A 71 -0.87 -4.35 2.03
C LEU A 71 -1.67 -3.09 2.38
N ALA A 72 -2.84 -2.90 1.78
CA ALA A 72 -3.73 -1.79 2.08
C ALA A 72 -4.23 -1.85 3.54
N ALA A 73 -4.56 -3.04 4.03
CA ALA A 73 -4.96 -3.23 5.43
C ALA A 73 -3.81 -2.91 6.40
N LEU A 74 -2.59 -3.36 6.11
CA LEU A 74 -1.40 -3.02 6.90
C LEU A 74 -1.15 -1.51 6.90
N ALA A 75 -1.23 -0.86 5.72
CA ALA A 75 -1.09 0.59 5.60
C ALA A 75 -2.16 1.34 6.42
N ALA A 76 -3.41 0.89 6.38
CA ALA A 76 -4.50 1.48 7.17
C ALA A 76 -4.24 1.36 8.68
N ILE A 77 -3.78 0.20 9.15
CA ILE A 77 -3.41 0.00 10.56
C ILE A 77 -2.25 0.94 10.95
N SER A 78 -1.18 0.99 10.14
CA SER A 78 -0.05 1.89 10.38
C SER A 78 -0.46 3.36 10.43
N LEU A 79 -1.42 3.76 9.61
CA LEU A 79 -1.95 5.11 9.56
C LEU A 79 -2.76 5.46 10.82
N VAL A 80 -3.57 4.53 11.33
CA VAL A 80 -4.27 4.69 12.62
C VAL A 80 -3.28 4.80 13.77
N VAL A 81 -2.29 3.90 13.84
CA VAL A 81 -1.26 3.92 14.88
C VAL A 81 -0.45 5.23 14.80
N GLY A 82 -0.08 5.67 13.60
CA GLY A 82 0.57 6.95 13.38
C GLY A 82 -0.25 8.13 13.88
N GLY A 83 -1.57 8.14 13.61
CA GLY A 83 -2.47 9.15 14.15
C GLY A 83 -2.53 9.16 15.68
N ILE A 84 -2.54 7.99 16.32
CA ILE A 84 -2.50 7.89 17.80
C ILE A 84 -1.17 8.43 18.35
N VAL A 85 -0.05 8.12 17.70
CA VAL A 85 1.27 8.62 18.09
C VAL A 85 1.32 10.15 18.01
N VAL A 86 0.84 10.73 16.90
CA VAL A 86 0.76 12.19 16.74
C VAL A 86 -0.16 12.80 17.78
N MET A 87 -1.33 12.22 18.02
CA MET A 87 -2.26 12.71 19.05
C MET A 87 -1.62 12.74 20.44
N ASN A 88 -0.93 11.67 20.83
CA ASN A 88 -0.26 11.58 22.14
C ASN A 88 0.89 12.58 22.26
N MET A 89 1.72 12.71 21.22
CA MET A 89 2.79 13.70 21.17
C MET A 89 2.24 15.13 21.33
N MET A 90 1.14 15.44 20.64
CA MET A 90 0.49 16.75 20.78
C MET A 90 -0.13 16.96 22.16
N LEU A 91 -0.69 15.93 22.81
CA LEU A 91 -1.19 16.06 24.19
C LEU A 91 -0.06 16.40 25.17
N VAL A 92 1.10 15.75 25.05
CA VAL A 92 2.28 16.04 25.89
C VAL A 92 2.78 17.46 25.63
N SER A 93 2.90 17.86 24.36
CA SER A 93 3.30 19.23 23.98
C SER A 93 2.36 20.30 24.54
N VAL A 94 1.05 20.05 24.55
CA VAL A 94 0.06 20.96 25.16
C VAL A 94 0.28 21.08 26.66
N THR A 95 0.58 19.97 27.34
CA THR A 95 0.85 20.01 28.79
C THR A 95 2.13 20.76 29.12
N GLU A 96 3.20 20.59 28.35
CA GLU A 96 4.47 21.33 28.53
C GLU A 96 4.29 22.83 28.28
N ARG A 97 3.51 23.20 27.26
CA ARG A 97 3.25 24.61 26.90
C ARG A 97 2.05 25.23 27.62
N THR A 98 1.49 24.56 28.64
CA THR A 98 0.37 25.06 29.46
C THR A 98 0.56 26.51 29.96
N PRO A 99 1.70 26.89 30.57
CA PRO A 99 1.89 28.26 31.07
C PRO A 99 1.88 29.31 29.95
N GLU A 100 2.49 29.00 28.79
CA GLU A 100 2.48 29.89 27.63
C GLU A 100 1.06 30.11 27.07
N ILE A 101 0.26 29.03 27.00
CA ILE A 101 -1.14 29.09 26.56
C ILE A 101 -1.97 29.93 27.54
N GLY A 102 -1.71 29.78 28.85
CA GLY A 102 -2.31 30.57 29.91
C GLY A 102 -2.03 32.06 29.76
N LEU A 103 -0.77 32.42 29.51
CA LEU A 103 -0.34 33.80 29.26
C LEU A 103 -1.02 34.39 28.01
N ARG A 104 -1.06 33.65 26.90
CA ARG A 104 -1.74 34.10 25.67
C ARG A 104 -3.23 34.35 25.89
N LYS A 105 -3.91 33.49 26.65
CA LYS A 105 -5.33 33.68 26.99
C LYS A 105 -5.55 34.86 27.93
N ALA A 106 -4.67 35.09 28.89
CA ALA A 106 -4.73 36.26 29.78
C ALA A 106 -4.58 37.58 29.00
N LEU A 107 -3.80 37.57 27.91
CA LEU A 107 -3.64 38.68 26.98
C LEU A 107 -4.80 38.81 25.96
N GLY A 108 -5.84 37.97 26.05
CA GLY A 108 -7.06 38.07 25.24
C GLY A 108 -7.13 37.15 24.02
N ALA A 109 -6.23 36.18 23.86
CA ALA A 109 -6.33 35.19 22.78
C ALA A 109 -7.63 34.39 22.88
N ARG A 110 -8.36 34.27 21.76
CA ARG A 110 -9.61 33.51 21.73
C ARG A 110 -9.32 32.02 21.68
N ARG A 111 -10.27 31.20 22.14
CA ARG A 111 -10.18 29.73 22.04
C ARG A 111 -9.88 29.26 20.61
N ARG A 112 -10.45 29.92 19.60
CA ARG A 112 -10.26 29.59 18.17
C ARG A 112 -8.82 29.78 17.72
N ASP A 113 -8.14 30.84 18.19
CA ASP A 113 -6.77 31.16 17.79
C ASP A 113 -5.81 30.05 18.27
N ILE A 114 -6.03 29.57 19.50
CA ILE A 114 -5.28 28.44 20.07
C ILE A 114 -5.56 27.14 19.30
N ILE A 115 -6.81 26.87 18.92
CA ILE A 115 -7.15 25.68 18.11
C ILE A 115 -6.41 25.73 16.78
N PHE A 116 -6.48 26.86 16.05
CA PHE A 116 -5.85 26.98 14.74
C PHE A 116 -4.32 26.88 14.83
N GLN A 117 -3.71 27.43 15.87
CA GLN A 117 -2.27 27.30 16.08
C GLN A 117 -1.83 25.83 16.19
N PHE A 118 -2.48 25.07 17.09
CA PHE A 118 -2.14 23.66 17.29
C PHE A 118 -2.52 22.78 16.09
N LEU A 119 -3.63 23.10 15.41
CA LEU A 119 -4.03 22.39 14.21
C LEU A 119 -3.03 22.61 13.07
N PHE A 120 -2.52 23.84 12.91
CA PHE A 120 -1.50 24.15 11.90
C PHE A 120 -0.16 23.50 12.24
N GLU A 121 0.25 23.48 13.51
CA GLU A 121 1.45 22.75 13.96
C GLU A 121 1.34 21.25 13.64
N THR A 122 0.20 20.64 13.95
CA THR A 122 -0.06 19.22 13.64
C THR A 122 -0.08 18.96 12.13
N LEU A 123 -0.78 19.81 11.37
CA LEU A 123 -0.84 19.70 9.91
C LEU A 123 0.54 19.83 9.27
N ALA A 124 1.35 20.80 9.70
CA ALA A 124 2.71 20.97 9.19
C ALA A 124 3.56 19.73 9.48
N LEU A 125 3.47 19.16 10.69
CA LEU A 125 4.17 17.92 11.04
C LEU A 125 3.70 16.73 10.20
N CYS A 126 2.40 16.58 9.97
CA CYS A 126 1.84 15.51 9.15
C CYS A 126 2.17 15.66 7.66
N LEU A 127 2.18 16.88 7.13
CA LEU A 127 2.58 17.14 5.74
C LEU A 127 4.07 16.87 5.54
N LEU A 128 4.93 17.28 6.48
CA LEU A 128 6.35 16.98 6.44
C LEU A 128 6.61 15.47 6.50
N SER A 129 5.96 14.75 7.42
CA SER A 129 6.09 13.30 7.49
C SER A 129 5.54 12.59 6.25
N GLY A 130 4.43 13.10 5.68
CA GLY A 130 3.87 12.63 4.41
C GLY A 130 4.81 12.82 3.24
N LEU A 131 5.47 13.98 3.13
CA LEU A 131 6.47 14.26 2.10
C LEU A 131 7.71 13.38 2.25
N VAL A 132 8.20 13.19 3.48
CA VAL A 132 9.33 12.29 3.77
C VAL A 132 8.96 10.85 3.43
N GLY A 133 7.74 10.41 3.78
CA GLY A 133 7.22 9.09 3.45
C GLY A 133 7.08 8.88 1.94
N LEU A 134 6.57 9.88 1.21
CA LEU A 134 6.48 9.84 -0.26
C LEU A 134 7.87 9.77 -0.91
N ALA A 135 8.81 10.61 -0.46
CA ALA A 135 10.18 10.58 -0.96
C ALA A 135 10.86 9.23 -0.69
N GLY A 136 10.70 8.69 0.51
CA GLY A 136 11.20 7.37 0.87
C GLY A 136 10.55 6.25 0.04
N GLY A 137 9.24 6.28 -0.15
CA GLY A 137 8.50 5.31 -0.96
C GLY A 137 8.91 5.33 -2.43
N LEU A 138 9.03 6.52 -3.02
CA LEU A 138 9.54 6.67 -4.40
C LEU A 138 10.99 6.23 -4.53
N GLY A 139 11.83 6.55 -3.54
CA GLY A 139 13.22 6.10 -3.48
C GLY A 139 13.34 4.57 -3.39
N MET A 140 12.52 3.93 -2.55
CA MET A 140 12.46 2.47 -2.48
C MET A 140 11.95 1.84 -3.78
N ALA A 141 10.91 2.41 -4.41
CA ALA A 141 10.42 1.95 -5.71
C ALA A 141 11.50 2.03 -6.80
N TYR A 142 12.31 3.10 -6.78
CA TYR A 142 13.45 3.25 -7.66
C TYR A 142 14.55 2.21 -7.39
N LEU A 143 14.85 1.92 -6.12
CA LEU A 143 15.81 0.87 -5.76
C LEU A 143 15.34 -0.52 -6.21
N VAL A 144 14.05 -0.83 -6.03
CA VAL A 144 13.46 -2.10 -6.51
C VAL A 144 13.62 -2.23 -8.02
N ARG A 145 13.38 -1.15 -8.77
CA ARG A 145 13.58 -1.12 -10.23
C ARG A 145 15.00 -1.53 -10.64
N GLU A 146 16.02 -1.05 -9.93
CA GLU A 146 17.43 -1.31 -10.27
C GLU A 146 17.93 -2.68 -9.80
N ILE A 147 17.33 -3.22 -8.73
CA ILE A 147 17.81 -4.42 -8.05
C ILE A 147 17.12 -5.68 -8.60
N VAL A 148 15.80 -5.66 -8.80
CA VAL A 148 15.03 -6.86 -9.17
C VAL A 148 15.49 -7.50 -10.49
N PRO A 149 15.77 -6.74 -11.57
CA PRO A 149 16.28 -7.32 -12.83
C PRO A 149 17.62 -8.05 -12.68
N ARG A 150 18.40 -7.76 -11.63
CA ARG A 150 19.69 -8.43 -11.37
C ARG A 150 19.51 -9.82 -10.77
N PHE A 151 18.39 -10.06 -10.10
CA PHE A 151 18.08 -11.34 -9.45
C PHE A 151 17.16 -12.22 -10.29
N VAL A 152 16.36 -11.63 -11.18
CA VAL A 152 15.43 -12.36 -12.04
C VAL A 152 15.89 -12.22 -13.49
N THR A 153 16.59 -13.24 -13.98
CA THR A 153 17.23 -13.26 -15.31
C THR A 153 16.25 -13.10 -16.49
N GLU A 154 14.97 -13.37 -16.30
CA GLU A 154 13.94 -13.24 -17.34
C GLU A 154 13.29 -11.84 -17.40
N LEU A 155 13.51 -10.99 -16.38
CA LEU A 155 12.96 -9.65 -16.32
C LEU A 155 14.01 -8.64 -16.80
N LYS A 156 13.86 -8.20 -18.06
CA LYS A 156 14.76 -7.22 -18.68
C LYS A 156 14.61 -5.82 -18.07
N GLU A 157 13.40 -5.45 -17.67
CA GLU A 157 13.08 -4.16 -17.03
C GLU A 157 11.96 -4.36 -16.00
N TRP A 158 12.05 -3.65 -14.87
CA TRP A 158 10.97 -3.59 -13.88
C TRP A 158 10.19 -2.27 -14.04
N PRO A 159 8.86 -2.30 -14.20
CA PRO A 159 8.08 -1.11 -14.45
C PRO A 159 8.09 -0.18 -13.22
N TRP A 160 8.38 1.10 -13.46
CA TRP A 160 8.27 2.17 -12.46
C TRP A 160 7.17 3.13 -12.90
N VAL A 161 5.97 2.91 -12.38
CA VAL A 161 4.78 3.70 -12.70
C VAL A 161 4.40 4.53 -11.49
N VAL A 162 4.42 5.86 -11.66
CA VAL A 162 3.96 6.81 -10.64
C VAL A 162 2.77 7.55 -11.23
N GLU A 163 1.58 7.26 -10.69
CA GLU A 163 0.35 7.91 -11.12
C GLU A 163 0.00 9.07 -10.20
N PHE A 164 -0.46 10.18 -10.78
CA PHE A 164 -0.90 11.35 -10.03
C PHE A 164 -2.06 11.05 -9.06
N THR A 165 -2.93 10.10 -9.43
CA THR A 165 -4.04 9.62 -8.61
C THR A 165 -3.54 9.04 -7.29
N THR A 166 -2.50 8.21 -7.30
CA THR A 166 -1.92 7.62 -6.09
C THR A 166 -1.25 8.67 -5.20
N LEU A 167 -0.55 9.63 -5.80
CA LEU A 167 0.12 10.70 -5.09
C LEU A 167 -0.87 11.61 -4.36
N SER A 168 -1.94 12.02 -5.06
CA SER A 168 -3.00 12.86 -4.50
C SER A 168 -3.80 12.13 -3.41
N LEU A 169 -4.07 10.84 -3.58
CA LEU A 169 -4.70 10.01 -2.55
C LEU A 169 -3.84 9.95 -1.28
N ALA A 170 -2.53 9.71 -1.40
CA ALA A 170 -1.61 9.63 -0.27
C ALA A 170 -1.55 10.95 0.53
N LEU A 171 -1.43 12.09 -0.16
CA LEU A 171 -1.44 13.41 0.47
C LEU A 171 -2.77 13.72 1.16
N THR A 172 -3.89 13.33 0.53
CA THR A 172 -5.22 13.49 1.11
C THR A 172 -5.37 12.68 2.39
N CYS A 173 -4.96 11.40 2.37
CA CYS A 173 -4.97 10.55 3.55
C CYS A 173 -4.10 11.11 4.68
N SER A 174 -2.87 11.56 4.38
CA SER A 174 -1.98 12.19 5.37
C SER A 174 -2.60 13.43 6.02
N THR A 175 -3.22 14.29 5.20
CA THR A 175 -3.89 15.51 5.66
C THR A 175 -5.08 15.20 6.56
N LEU A 176 -5.93 14.24 6.15
CA LEU A 176 -7.09 13.81 6.94
C LEU A 176 -6.68 13.25 8.30
N VAL A 177 -5.63 12.43 8.34
CA VAL A 177 -5.11 11.87 9.59
C VAL A 177 -4.61 12.96 10.51
N GLY A 178 -3.82 13.90 10.00
CA GLY A 178 -3.31 15.02 10.79
C GLY A 178 -4.43 15.90 11.37
N LEU A 179 -5.48 16.15 10.59
CA LEU A 179 -6.67 16.87 11.07
C LEU A 179 -7.37 16.11 12.19
N ILE A 180 -7.63 14.81 12.00
CA ILE A 180 -8.35 13.99 12.97
C ILE A 180 -7.55 13.84 14.27
N SER A 181 -6.26 13.53 14.17
CA SER A 181 -5.38 13.35 15.34
C SER A 181 -5.09 14.67 16.07
N GLY A 182 -5.04 15.79 15.36
CA GLY A 182 -4.74 17.11 15.91
C GLY A 182 -5.95 17.83 16.53
N LEU A 183 -7.17 17.49 16.11
CA LEU A 183 -8.38 18.20 16.55
C LEU A 183 -8.64 18.04 18.05
N TYR A 184 -8.52 16.82 18.58
CA TYR A 184 -8.72 16.55 20.00
C TYR A 184 -7.74 17.31 20.92
N PRO A 185 -6.40 17.23 20.73
CA PRO A 185 -5.45 17.97 21.56
C PRO A 185 -5.59 19.48 21.40
N ALA A 186 -5.84 19.98 20.17
CA ALA A 186 -6.07 21.41 19.94
C ALA A 186 -7.30 21.93 20.70
N TRP A 187 -8.39 21.16 20.72
CA TRP A 187 -9.58 21.49 21.50
C TRP A 187 -9.32 21.46 23.01
N ARG A 188 -8.56 20.47 23.48
CA ARG A 188 -8.14 20.37 24.88
C ARG A 188 -7.30 21.59 25.29
N ALA A 189 -6.32 21.98 24.47
CA ALA A 189 -5.49 23.17 24.66
C ALA A 189 -6.32 24.46 24.78
N ALA A 190 -7.32 24.60 23.91
CA ALA A 190 -8.21 25.74 23.89
C ALA A 190 -9.15 25.83 25.10
N LYS A 191 -9.37 24.72 25.83
CA LYS A 191 -10.18 24.68 27.05
C LYS A 191 -9.43 24.98 28.35
N LEU A 192 -8.09 25.05 28.35
CA LEU A 192 -7.36 25.40 29.59
C LEU A 192 -7.73 26.79 30.12
N ASP A 193 -7.99 26.90 31.41
CA ASP A 193 -8.30 28.18 32.06
C ASP A 193 -7.01 28.94 32.40
N ALA A 194 -6.99 30.24 32.09
CA ALA A 194 -5.82 31.09 32.30
C ALA A 194 -5.43 31.20 33.78
N THR A 195 -6.41 31.17 34.68
CA THR A 195 -6.21 31.24 36.13
C THR A 195 -5.58 29.98 36.71
N VAL A 196 -5.88 28.80 36.15
CA VAL A 196 -5.29 27.52 36.57
C VAL A 196 -3.88 27.37 36.00
N ALA A 197 -3.66 27.83 34.78
CA ALA A 197 -2.35 27.76 34.12
C ALA A 197 -1.26 28.62 34.81
N LEU A 198 -1.64 29.75 35.43
CA LEU A 198 -0.72 30.64 36.15
C LEU A 198 -0.54 30.27 37.63
N ARG A 199 -1.34 29.34 38.16
CA ARG A 199 -1.28 28.88 39.56
C ARG A 199 -0.44 27.59 39.72
N TYR A 200 0.19 27.14 38.64
CA TYR A 200 1.08 25.98 38.64
C TYR A 200 2.54 26.32 38.99
N GLU A 201 2.78 27.53 39.49
CA GLU A 201 3.93 27.87 40.34
C GLU A 201 3.52 27.97 41.82
#